data_AF-A0AAV9ZB12-F1
#
_entry.id   AF-A0AAV9ZB12-F1
#
_cell.length_a   1.000
_cell.length_b   1.000
_cell.length_c   1.000
_cell.angle_alpha   90.00
_cell.angle_beta   90.00
_cell.angle_gamma   90.00
#
_symmetry.space_group_name_H-M   'P 1'
#
loop_
_entity.id
_entity.type
_entity.pdbx_description
1 polymer ?
#
loop_
_entity_poly.entity_id
_entity_poly.type
_entity_poly.pdbx_seq_one_letter_code
_entity_poly.pdbx_strand_id
1 'polypeptide(L)'
;MLVRLATVFASILLASATPSSVNAVEKRQSFPKMVFCHFMIGIESDRTSSADYDGDMIRAKSFGIDAFALNIDQQLGFAYDSAARNGMKVFISYDFNWWHIDQGAQIGSHLAGYASRPAQLFINNAAFVSSFAGDGVDVTAMRNAAGRSIMFVPNFHPGQGNFGAIDGALNWMGWPNDGNNKAPKPGANITVAAGDSQYRSALGGKPYLAPVSPWFSTHYGPEVDYSKNWVFPGDLLWFNRWQEILTLKPEFLEIVTWNDYGESHYVGPLSSKHQDDGGSKWVNDMPHNAWLDLAKPFISAYKAGASSPNSFITSDQIIYWYRPTLTNLNCDATDTTLVPANNNSGNYFMGRPDGYQSMQDAVFVVTLLTSPGQLTITSGGHSQIFNAPAGATAFQAPMFVGQQSFALSRNGANVLAANSLKDISSICICGIYNFNAYTGSVPANFVDPMGPDGLNRLVEGLHVQTCQPTPSLPTSAPPYTGPGGVPPPTSVSSSTITSQPASSTSRSSSSASTTPPPSSSTSNTTPPTGGCTITASEQIRPTNCMPKGCVWAGPPGQSTPDHCDGSRRR
;
A
#
# COMPACT_ATOMS: atom_id res chain seq x y z
N MET A 1 76.38 -16.80 48.04
CA MET A 1 76.43 -16.98 49.52
C MET A 1 76.21 -15.61 50.13
N LEU A 2 75.21 -15.28 50.95
CA LEU A 2 74.14 -15.97 51.67
C LEU A 2 72.97 -14.95 51.75
N VAL A 3 71.75 -15.28 51.31
CA VAL A 3 70.63 -15.86 52.09
C VAL A 3 69.81 -14.83 52.88
N ARG A 4 68.56 -14.62 52.37
CA ARG A 4 67.25 -14.55 53.08
C ARG A 4 67.03 -13.43 54.11
N LEU A 5 65.79 -13.07 54.47
CA LEU A 5 64.46 -13.00 53.87
C LEU A 5 63.64 -12.19 54.91
N ALA A 6 62.66 -11.43 54.43
CA ALA A 6 61.49 -10.93 55.14
C ALA A 6 61.68 -9.81 56.19
N THR A 7 60.99 -8.68 55.94
CA THR A 7 60.18 -8.04 56.98
C THR A 7 59.01 -7.30 56.36
N VAL A 8 57.86 -7.50 57.01
CA VAL A 8 56.53 -6.89 56.81
C VAL A 8 56.61 -5.37 57.00
N PHE A 9 55.82 -4.58 56.28
CA PHE A 9 55.05 -3.44 56.82
C PHE A 9 54.04 -2.91 55.79
N ALA A 10 52.77 -2.83 56.22
CA ALA A 10 51.69 -2.16 55.54
C ALA A 10 51.35 -0.85 56.28
N SER A 11 51.05 0.21 55.51
CA SER A 11 50.05 1.28 55.73
C SER A 11 50.58 2.65 55.22
N ILE A 12 50.05 3.19 54.10
CA ILE A 12 49.03 4.28 54.02
C ILE A 12 49.68 5.67 54.28
N LEU A 13 49.56 6.74 53.49
CA LEU A 13 48.77 7.20 52.33
C LEU A 13 49.51 8.44 51.78
N LEU A 14 49.46 8.72 50.48
CA LEU A 14 49.38 10.09 49.95
C LEU A 14 48.81 10.06 48.53
N ALA A 15 47.72 10.81 48.37
CA ALA A 15 46.86 10.83 47.21
C ALA A 15 47.50 11.56 46.02
N SER A 16 47.30 11.00 44.84
CA SER A 16 47.43 11.70 43.56
C SER A 16 46.18 11.43 42.74
N ALA A 17 45.41 12.48 42.48
CA ALA A 17 44.18 12.46 41.70
C ALA A 17 44.45 12.02 40.26
N THR A 18 43.74 10.98 39.81
CA THR A 18 43.69 10.58 38.40
C THR A 18 42.53 11.29 37.69
N PRO A 19 42.72 11.85 36.49
CA PRO A 19 41.64 12.47 35.74
C PRO A 19 40.56 11.45 35.39
N SER A 20 39.31 11.89 35.54
CA SER A 20 38.10 11.15 35.20
C SER A 20 38.17 10.54 33.80
N SER A 21 37.74 9.28 33.73
CA SER A 21 37.50 8.52 32.52
C SER A 21 36.73 9.34 31.49
N VAL A 22 37.37 9.52 30.34
CA VAL A 22 36.76 9.98 29.10
C VAL A 22 35.52 9.13 28.83
N ASN A 23 34.39 9.79 28.56
CA ASN A 23 33.16 9.16 28.11
C ASN A 23 33.48 8.17 26.98
N ALA A 24 33.32 6.87 27.24
CA ALA A 24 33.23 5.88 26.19
C ALA A 24 31.96 6.21 25.41
N VAL A 25 32.11 6.91 24.29
CA VAL A 25 31.06 7.01 23.28
C VAL A 25 30.81 5.58 22.81
N GLU A 26 29.74 4.95 23.29
CA GLU A 26 29.29 3.68 22.76
C GLU A 26 29.18 3.83 21.24
N LYS A 27 29.91 2.97 20.52
CA LYS A 27 29.82 2.90 19.07
C LYS A 27 28.36 2.56 18.74
N ARG A 28 27.60 3.53 18.21
CA ARG A 28 26.22 3.32 17.75
C ARG A 28 26.22 2.03 16.92
N GLN A 29 25.39 1.05 17.30
CA GLN A 29 25.26 -0.20 16.54
C GLN A 29 25.01 0.15 15.07
N SER A 30 25.86 -0.38 14.19
CA SER A 30 25.73 -0.16 12.76
C SER A 30 24.69 -1.14 12.23
N PHE A 31 23.55 -0.63 11.77
CA PHE A 31 22.53 -1.44 11.10
C PHE A 31 22.79 -1.46 9.58
N PRO A 32 22.67 -2.62 8.92
CA PRO A 32 22.71 -2.67 7.46
C PRO A 32 21.50 -1.92 6.88
N LYS A 33 21.67 -1.25 5.74
CA LYS A 33 20.55 -0.69 4.97
C LYS A 33 19.77 -1.83 4.33
N MET A 34 18.55 -2.04 4.79
CA MET A 34 17.68 -3.12 4.28
C MET A 34 16.37 -2.57 3.73
N VAL A 35 15.90 -3.22 2.68
CA VAL A 35 14.62 -2.93 2.02
C VAL A 35 13.68 -4.09 2.25
N PHE A 36 12.55 -3.82 2.90
CA PHE A 36 11.47 -4.77 3.07
C PHE A 36 10.30 -4.40 2.17
N CYS A 37 9.42 -5.35 1.92
CA CYS A 37 8.15 -5.08 1.28
C CYS A 37 7.04 -5.85 2.00
N HIS A 38 5.94 -5.18 2.27
CA HIS A 38 4.83 -5.79 2.99
C HIS A 38 4.05 -6.71 2.07
N PHE A 39 3.75 -7.92 2.52
CA PHE A 39 3.05 -8.94 1.75
C PHE A 39 1.79 -9.35 2.51
N MET A 40 0.64 -9.02 1.93
CA MET A 40 -0.68 -9.35 2.44
C MET A 40 -0.93 -10.83 2.20
N ILE A 41 -0.63 -11.69 3.18
CA ILE A 41 -0.93 -13.13 3.09
C ILE A 41 -2.44 -13.38 3.23
N GLY A 42 -3.18 -12.50 3.90
CA GLY A 42 -4.60 -12.72 4.18
C GLY A 42 -5.53 -12.76 2.96
N ILE A 43 -5.06 -12.32 1.80
CA ILE A 43 -5.83 -12.28 0.54
C ILE A 43 -5.39 -13.38 -0.45
N GLU A 44 -4.58 -14.33 0.01
CA GLU A 44 -3.83 -15.27 -0.86
C GLU A 44 -4.29 -16.72 -0.71
N SER A 45 -5.50 -16.94 -0.20
CA SER A 45 -6.02 -18.29 0.10
C SER A 45 -6.08 -19.28 -1.09
N ASP A 46 -5.91 -18.81 -2.33
CA ASP A 46 -5.73 -19.63 -3.54
C ASP A 46 -4.35 -20.30 -3.64
N ARG A 47 -3.37 -19.86 -2.86
CA ARG A 47 -2.05 -20.49 -2.80
C ARG A 47 -2.10 -21.78 -1.98
N THR A 48 -1.70 -22.88 -2.62
CA THR A 48 -1.80 -24.23 -2.03
C THR A 48 -0.43 -24.86 -1.80
N SER A 49 0.65 -24.18 -2.21
CA SER A 49 2.00 -24.66 -2.05
C SER A 49 3.01 -23.52 -1.90
N SER A 50 4.21 -23.85 -1.41
CA SER A 50 5.34 -22.91 -1.40
C SER A 50 5.87 -22.59 -2.80
N ALA A 51 5.55 -23.36 -3.85
CA ALA A 51 5.93 -23.01 -5.21
C ALA A 51 5.15 -21.79 -5.72
N ASP A 52 3.94 -21.57 -5.19
CA ASP A 52 3.09 -20.44 -5.58
C ASP A 52 3.71 -19.09 -5.23
N TYR A 53 4.68 -19.03 -4.30
CA TYR A 53 5.38 -17.81 -3.89
C TYR A 53 6.73 -17.60 -4.61
N ASP A 54 7.23 -18.59 -5.36
CA ASP A 54 8.60 -18.57 -5.89
C ASP A 54 8.83 -17.39 -6.84
N GLY A 55 7.85 -17.09 -7.70
CA GLY A 55 7.90 -15.96 -8.62
C GLY A 55 8.04 -14.62 -7.88
N ASP A 56 7.30 -14.43 -6.79
CA ASP A 56 7.37 -13.21 -5.97
C ASP A 56 8.74 -13.06 -5.30
N MET A 57 9.25 -14.14 -4.69
CA MET A 57 10.55 -14.16 -4.02
C MET A 57 11.69 -13.82 -4.97
N ILE A 58 11.71 -14.45 -6.15
CA ILE A 58 12.73 -14.22 -7.18
C ILE A 58 12.66 -12.78 -7.68
N ARG A 59 11.45 -12.31 -8.00
CA ARG A 59 11.24 -10.96 -8.54
C ARG A 59 11.64 -9.89 -7.53
N ALA A 60 11.10 -9.93 -6.32
CA ALA A 60 11.41 -8.94 -5.28
C ALA A 60 12.93 -8.84 -5.01
N LYS A 61 13.59 -9.99 -4.90
CA LYS A 61 15.05 -10.06 -4.72
C LYS A 61 15.82 -9.42 -5.89
N SER A 62 15.35 -9.59 -7.13
CA SER A 62 15.97 -8.98 -8.32
C SER A 62 15.87 -7.44 -8.35
N PHE A 63 14.92 -6.86 -7.62
CA PHE A 63 14.77 -5.42 -7.41
C PHE A 63 15.51 -4.92 -6.16
N GLY A 64 16.19 -5.81 -5.43
CA GLY A 64 16.98 -5.46 -4.25
C GLY A 64 16.20 -5.43 -2.94
N ILE A 65 14.96 -5.93 -2.92
CA ILE A 65 14.20 -6.18 -1.70
C ILE A 65 14.86 -7.36 -0.97
N ASP A 66 15.12 -7.17 0.33
CA ASP A 66 15.85 -8.11 1.18
C ASP A 66 14.92 -9.09 1.89
N ALA A 67 13.70 -8.65 2.25
CA ALA A 67 12.71 -9.51 2.90
C ALA A 67 11.26 -9.10 2.61
N PHE A 68 10.34 -10.07 2.69
CA PHE A 68 8.91 -9.77 2.84
C PHE A 68 8.49 -9.74 4.31
N ALA A 69 7.64 -8.77 4.65
CA ALA A 69 6.93 -8.67 5.92
C ALA A 69 5.56 -9.33 5.77
N LEU A 70 5.28 -10.41 6.49
CA LEU A 70 4.09 -11.26 6.29
C LEU A 70 3.05 -11.02 7.39
N ASN A 71 1.80 -10.67 7.04
CA ASN A 71 0.87 -10.10 8.02
C ASN A 71 0.06 -11.09 8.89
N ILE A 72 -0.37 -12.25 8.37
CA ILE A 72 -1.22 -13.23 9.11
C ILE A 72 -0.86 -14.71 8.86
N ASP A 73 -1.39 -15.62 9.69
CA ASP A 73 -0.85 -16.98 9.92
C ASP A 73 -1.20 -18.07 8.88
N GLN A 74 -2.27 -17.95 8.10
CA GLN A 74 -2.81 -19.09 7.33
C GLN A 74 -1.83 -19.76 6.34
N GLN A 75 -0.87 -19.03 5.76
CA GLN A 75 0.06 -19.56 4.76
C GLN A 75 1.53 -19.21 5.03
N LEU A 76 1.86 -18.75 6.24
CA LEU A 76 3.24 -18.38 6.58
C LEU A 76 4.21 -19.53 6.31
N GLY A 77 3.85 -20.77 6.62
CA GLY A 77 4.70 -21.94 6.36
C GLY A 77 5.16 -22.03 4.89
N PHE A 78 4.24 -21.85 3.94
CA PHE A 78 4.56 -21.90 2.51
C PHE A 78 5.46 -20.75 2.08
N ALA A 79 5.19 -19.53 2.55
CA ALA A 79 6.02 -18.36 2.27
C ALA A 79 7.44 -18.51 2.83
N TYR A 80 7.60 -19.02 4.06
CA TYR A 80 8.91 -19.29 4.65
C TYR A 80 9.69 -20.37 3.88
N ASP A 81 9.03 -21.43 3.43
CA ASP A 81 9.69 -22.51 2.69
C ASP A 81 10.11 -22.05 1.29
N SER A 82 9.28 -21.24 0.62
CA SER A 82 9.64 -20.57 -0.64
C SER A 82 10.82 -19.62 -0.47
N ALA A 83 10.78 -18.77 0.56
CA ALA A 83 11.85 -17.83 0.84
C ALA A 83 13.19 -18.55 1.07
N ALA A 84 13.18 -19.66 1.81
CA ALA A 84 14.37 -20.48 2.03
C ALA A 84 14.90 -21.05 0.71
N ARG A 85 14.02 -21.58 -0.15
CA ARG A 85 14.37 -22.14 -1.46
C ARG A 85 14.99 -21.12 -2.42
N ASN A 86 14.49 -19.88 -2.41
CA ASN A 86 14.93 -18.81 -3.31
C ASN A 86 16.01 -17.89 -2.70
N GLY A 87 16.47 -18.21 -1.48
CA GLY A 87 17.44 -17.43 -0.75
C GLY A 87 16.97 -15.99 -0.48
N MET A 88 15.67 -15.82 -0.27
CA MET A 88 15.02 -14.58 0.20
C MET A 88 14.86 -14.68 1.72
N LYS A 89 14.68 -13.54 2.40
CA LYS A 89 14.30 -13.53 3.81
C LYS A 89 12.83 -13.16 3.98
N VAL A 90 12.26 -13.54 5.11
CA VAL A 90 10.92 -13.14 5.52
C VAL A 90 10.90 -12.90 7.02
N PHE A 91 9.93 -12.13 7.48
CA PHE A 91 9.59 -12.00 8.89
C PHE A 91 8.09 -11.79 9.05
N ILE A 92 7.57 -12.03 10.26
CA ILE A 92 6.16 -11.80 10.55
C ILE A 92 5.96 -10.33 10.94
N SER A 93 4.96 -9.71 10.33
CA SER A 93 4.43 -8.40 10.71
C SER A 93 3.02 -8.57 11.29
N TYR A 94 2.92 -8.90 12.57
CA TYR A 94 1.64 -9.24 13.19
C TYR A 94 0.57 -8.14 12.99
N ASP A 95 -0.58 -8.51 12.44
CA ASP A 95 -1.67 -7.59 12.21
C ASP A 95 -2.64 -7.57 13.42
N PHE A 96 -2.70 -6.44 14.14
CA PHE A 96 -3.57 -6.30 15.31
C PHE A 96 -5.05 -6.08 14.99
N ASN A 97 -5.46 -6.18 13.72
CA ASN A 97 -6.87 -6.46 13.38
C ASN A 97 -7.22 -7.95 13.58
N TRP A 98 -6.22 -8.85 13.65
CA TRP A 98 -6.39 -10.29 13.92
C TRP A 98 -5.80 -10.73 15.26
N TRP A 99 -4.90 -9.92 15.82
CA TRP A 99 -4.28 -10.14 17.13
C TRP A 99 -4.70 -9.06 18.13
N HIS A 100 -4.62 -9.38 19.42
CA HIS A 100 -5.00 -8.48 20.50
C HIS A 100 -3.81 -8.16 21.42
N ILE A 101 -3.83 -6.99 22.05
CA ILE A 101 -2.71 -6.51 22.89
C ILE A 101 -2.45 -7.37 24.14
N ASP A 102 -3.47 -8.09 24.63
CA ASP A 102 -3.35 -9.04 25.73
C ASP A 102 -2.72 -10.38 25.31
N GLN A 103 -2.44 -10.56 24.02
CA GLN A 103 -1.89 -11.80 23.46
C GLN A 103 -0.35 -11.80 23.32
N GLY A 104 0.37 -10.94 24.06
CA GLY A 104 1.83 -10.82 23.93
C GLY A 104 2.57 -12.16 24.06
N ALA A 105 2.23 -12.99 25.05
CA ALA A 105 2.85 -14.32 25.24
C ALA A 105 2.52 -15.30 24.10
N GLN A 106 1.29 -15.26 23.57
CA GLN A 106 0.85 -16.08 22.45
C GLN A 106 1.60 -15.69 21.17
N ILE A 107 1.73 -14.38 20.91
CA ILE A 107 2.52 -13.83 19.79
C ILE A 107 3.98 -14.31 19.90
N GLY A 108 4.58 -14.20 21.09
CA GLY A 108 5.96 -14.67 21.33
C GLY A 108 6.12 -16.17 21.08
N SER A 109 5.21 -16.99 21.63
CA SER A 109 5.22 -18.45 21.43
C SER A 109 5.05 -18.83 19.96
N HIS A 110 4.18 -18.13 19.24
CA HIS A 110 3.96 -18.30 17.80
C HIS A 110 5.22 -17.97 17.00
N LEU A 111 5.86 -16.83 17.31
CA LEU A 111 7.10 -16.38 16.68
C LEU A 111 8.23 -17.40 16.86
N ALA A 112 8.32 -18.07 18.02
CA ALA A 112 9.37 -19.05 18.28
C ALA A 112 9.41 -20.18 17.22
N GLY A 113 8.24 -20.62 16.76
CA GLY A 113 8.12 -21.64 15.71
C GLY A 113 8.72 -21.18 14.38
N TYR A 114 8.40 -19.97 13.95
CA TYR A 114 8.88 -19.41 12.68
C TYR A 114 10.32 -18.91 12.74
N ALA A 115 10.76 -18.39 13.90
CA ALA A 115 12.12 -17.92 14.05
C ALA A 115 13.14 -19.06 13.92
N SER A 116 12.74 -20.31 14.11
CA SER A 116 13.58 -21.49 13.88
C SER A 116 13.76 -21.83 12.39
N ARG A 117 12.94 -21.27 11.49
CA ARG A 117 12.98 -21.57 10.05
C ARG A 117 14.15 -20.88 9.35
N PRO A 118 14.76 -21.49 8.31
CA PRO A 118 15.95 -20.95 7.65
C PRO A 118 15.79 -19.55 7.01
N ALA A 119 14.56 -19.22 6.59
CA ALA A 119 14.26 -17.95 5.92
C ALA A 119 13.97 -16.77 6.86
N GLN A 120 13.84 -17.01 8.17
CA GLN A 120 13.65 -15.93 9.13
C GLN A 120 14.75 -14.88 8.96
N LEU A 121 14.36 -13.61 8.87
CA LEU A 121 15.27 -12.48 8.91
C LEU A 121 15.85 -12.33 10.32
N PHE A 122 17.18 -12.29 10.40
CA PHE A 122 17.91 -11.95 11.62
C PHE A 122 18.72 -10.69 11.40
N ILE A 123 18.65 -9.77 12.35
CA ILE A 123 19.52 -8.58 12.40
C ILE A 123 20.24 -8.61 13.75
N ASN A 124 21.57 -8.53 13.72
CA ASN A 124 22.41 -8.63 14.92
C ASN A 124 22.08 -9.85 15.81
N ASN A 125 21.83 -11.01 15.17
CA ASN A 125 21.46 -12.28 15.82
C ASN A 125 20.11 -12.28 16.56
N ALA A 126 19.27 -11.26 16.35
CA ALA A 126 17.89 -11.20 16.85
C ALA A 126 16.89 -11.42 15.72
N ALA A 127 15.84 -12.21 15.98
CA ALA A 127 14.79 -12.46 14.99
C ALA A 127 14.01 -11.16 14.76
N PHE A 128 13.99 -10.66 13.52
CA PHE A 128 13.25 -9.45 13.20
C PHE A 128 11.75 -9.74 13.17
N VAL A 129 10.96 -8.85 13.77
CA VAL A 129 9.50 -8.94 13.83
C VAL A 129 8.93 -7.53 13.87
N SER A 130 7.83 -7.30 13.17
CA SER A 130 7.08 -6.04 13.20
C SER A 130 5.61 -6.30 13.50
N SER A 131 4.80 -5.25 13.45
CA SER A 131 3.35 -5.34 13.51
C SER A 131 2.70 -4.16 12.81
N PHE A 132 1.46 -4.36 12.34
CA PHE A 132 0.53 -3.28 12.03
C PHE A 132 -0.25 -2.96 13.31
N ALA A 133 -0.14 -1.71 13.80
CA ALA A 133 -0.61 -1.29 15.12
C ALA A 133 -0.08 -2.17 16.28
N GLY A 134 -0.85 -2.29 17.37
CA GLY A 134 -0.49 -3.05 18.56
C GLY A 134 -0.02 -2.22 19.75
N ASP A 135 -0.30 -0.91 19.75
CA ASP A 135 0.02 0.00 20.86
C ASP A 135 -0.45 -0.57 22.20
N GLY A 136 0.49 -1.04 23.01
CA GLY A 136 0.21 -1.59 24.33
C GLY A 136 0.32 -3.11 24.45
N VAL A 137 0.71 -3.84 23.40
CA VAL A 137 1.05 -5.27 23.56
C VAL A 137 2.13 -5.44 24.63
N ASP A 138 2.00 -6.46 25.47
CA ASP A 138 3.02 -6.79 26.47
C ASP A 138 4.27 -7.36 25.78
N VAL A 139 5.18 -6.44 25.43
CA VAL A 139 6.46 -6.77 24.78
C VAL A 139 7.34 -7.64 25.69
N THR A 140 7.22 -7.53 27.01
CA THR A 140 8.00 -8.35 27.95
C THR A 140 7.51 -9.80 27.91
N ALA A 141 6.19 -10.01 27.99
CA ALA A 141 5.60 -11.32 27.83
C ALA A 141 5.93 -11.94 26.47
N MET A 142 5.87 -11.14 25.40
CA MET A 142 6.26 -11.58 24.05
C MET A 142 7.71 -12.04 23.98
N ARG A 143 8.66 -11.26 24.52
CA ARG A 143 10.08 -11.63 24.55
C ARG A 143 10.33 -12.90 25.35
N ASN A 144 9.70 -13.02 26.52
CA ASN A 144 9.85 -14.18 27.40
C ASN A 144 9.34 -15.45 26.71
N ALA A 145 8.19 -15.37 26.04
CA ALA A 145 7.57 -16.50 25.36
C ALA A 145 8.29 -16.88 24.04
N ALA A 146 8.93 -15.94 23.36
CA ALA A 146 9.72 -16.23 22.15
C ALA A 146 10.95 -17.12 22.42
N GLY A 147 11.43 -17.17 23.67
CA GLY A 147 12.55 -18.03 24.08
C GLY A 147 13.89 -17.70 23.40
N ARG A 148 13.99 -16.53 22.74
CA ARG A 148 15.19 -16.06 22.03
C ARG A 148 15.20 -14.55 21.88
N SER A 149 16.34 -14.00 21.45
CA SER A 149 16.44 -12.58 21.12
C SER A 149 15.57 -12.23 19.90
N ILE A 150 14.74 -11.19 20.06
CA ILE A 150 13.90 -10.62 19.01
C ILE A 150 14.25 -9.14 18.84
N MET A 151 14.17 -8.65 17.61
CA MET A 151 14.21 -7.23 17.28
C MET A 151 12.80 -6.83 16.89
N PHE A 152 12.07 -6.18 17.81
CA PHE A 152 10.68 -5.78 17.59
C PHE A 152 10.58 -4.35 17.10
N VAL A 153 10.07 -4.19 15.88
CA VAL A 153 9.94 -2.93 15.14
C VAL A 153 8.47 -2.72 14.73
N PRO A 154 7.55 -2.48 15.69
CA PRO A 154 6.14 -2.37 15.41
C PRO A 154 5.74 -1.02 14.80
N ASN A 155 4.54 -0.97 14.24
CA ASN A 155 3.83 0.28 13.96
C ASN A 155 3.13 0.83 15.21
N PHE A 156 3.92 1.11 16.25
CA PHE A 156 3.43 1.88 17.40
C PHE A 156 3.31 3.36 17.03
N HIS A 157 2.22 3.99 17.45
CA HIS A 157 1.93 5.38 17.16
C HIS A 157 2.66 6.31 18.15
N PRO A 158 3.46 7.29 17.67
CA PRO A 158 4.07 8.29 18.53
C PRO A 158 3.05 8.98 19.43
N GLY A 159 3.35 9.02 20.74
CA GLY A 159 2.44 9.57 21.76
C GLY A 159 1.43 8.59 22.34
N GLN A 160 1.32 7.36 21.80
CA GLN A 160 0.45 6.31 22.31
C GLN A 160 1.25 5.09 22.79
N GLY A 161 2.05 4.49 21.90
CA GLY A 161 2.83 3.30 22.21
C GLY A 161 4.02 3.54 23.14
N ASN A 162 4.50 2.49 23.82
CA ASN A 162 5.69 2.55 24.66
C ASN A 162 6.98 2.33 23.84
N PHE A 163 7.55 3.41 23.29
CA PHE A 163 8.80 3.38 22.52
C PHE A 163 10.03 2.95 23.35
N GLY A 164 9.93 2.95 24.67
CA GLY A 164 10.96 2.43 25.57
C GLY A 164 11.12 0.90 25.46
N ALA A 165 10.01 0.18 25.20
CA ALA A 165 9.96 -1.29 25.21
C ALA A 165 10.37 -1.96 23.88
N ILE A 166 10.42 -1.20 22.77
CA ILE A 166 10.65 -1.70 21.41
C ILE A 166 12.06 -1.40 20.92
N ASP A 167 12.54 -2.10 19.88
CA ASP A 167 13.90 -1.93 19.36
C ASP A 167 13.98 -0.93 18.20
N GLY A 168 12.87 -0.70 17.52
CA GLY A 168 12.69 0.29 16.46
C GLY A 168 11.20 0.55 16.26
N ALA A 169 10.82 1.34 15.26
CA ALA A 169 9.41 1.50 14.90
C ALA A 169 9.21 1.65 13.40
N LEU A 170 8.14 1.03 12.91
CA LEU A 170 7.59 1.15 11.56
C LEU A 170 6.64 2.34 11.53
N ASN A 171 6.84 3.28 10.63
CA ASN A 171 5.74 4.16 10.25
C ASN A 171 5.00 3.52 9.08
N TRP A 172 3.70 3.26 9.22
CA TRP A 172 2.85 2.74 8.14
C TRP A 172 2.43 3.82 7.14
N MET A 173 2.34 5.07 7.60
CA MET A 173 1.78 6.17 6.80
C MET A 173 2.75 6.63 5.72
N GLY A 174 2.71 5.94 4.58
CA GLY A 174 3.48 6.24 3.37
C GLY A 174 2.93 7.37 2.52
N TRP A 175 1.81 7.98 2.92
CA TRP A 175 1.11 9.02 2.16
C TRP A 175 0.80 10.27 2.99
N PRO A 176 0.72 11.46 2.36
CA PRO A 176 0.18 12.65 3.01
C PRO A 176 -1.25 12.40 3.50
N ASN A 177 -1.56 12.82 4.73
CA ASN A 177 -2.84 12.52 5.37
C ASN A 177 -3.30 13.62 6.33
N ASP A 178 -4.52 13.53 6.86
CA ASP A 178 -5.10 14.47 7.83
C ASP A 178 -4.82 14.12 9.31
N GLY A 179 -3.96 13.14 9.57
CA GLY A 179 -3.71 12.58 10.91
C GLY A 179 -4.72 11.54 11.37
N ASN A 180 -5.75 11.24 10.57
CA ASN A 180 -6.80 10.26 10.86
C ASN A 180 -6.95 9.23 9.73
N ASN A 181 -5.84 8.91 9.07
CA ASN A 181 -5.78 7.93 7.97
C ASN A 181 -6.75 8.27 6.81
N LYS A 182 -6.86 9.56 6.45
CA LYS A 182 -7.60 10.05 5.28
C LYS A 182 -6.80 11.14 4.56
N ALA A 183 -7.19 11.44 3.33
CA ALA A 183 -6.58 12.53 2.56
C ALA A 183 -6.52 13.84 3.37
N PRO A 184 -5.50 14.68 3.15
CA PRO A 184 -5.40 15.98 3.81
C PRO A 184 -6.66 16.83 3.64
N LYS A 185 -7.01 17.57 4.69
CA LYS A 185 -8.13 18.52 4.72
C LYS A 185 -7.62 19.93 5.07
N PRO A 186 -8.37 21.00 4.78
CA PRO A 186 -8.00 22.34 5.23
C PRO A 186 -7.74 22.35 6.74
N GLY A 187 -6.51 22.73 7.14
CA GLY A 187 -6.08 22.75 8.55
C GLY A 187 -5.52 21.44 9.10
N ALA A 188 -5.54 20.34 8.33
CA ALA A 188 -5.02 19.03 8.74
C ALA A 188 -4.24 18.38 7.57
N ASN A 189 -2.92 18.55 7.58
CA ASN A 189 -2.02 17.99 6.57
C ASN A 189 -0.70 17.56 7.22
N ILE A 190 -0.51 16.26 7.33
CA ILE A 190 0.71 15.61 7.79
C ILE A 190 1.37 15.00 6.57
N THR A 191 2.54 15.53 6.20
CA THR A 191 3.38 14.96 5.14
C THR A 191 4.08 13.70 5.64
N VAL A 192 4.54 12.85 4.72
CA VAL A 192 5.33 11.66 5.08
C VAL A 192 6.59 12.06 5.87
N ALA A 193 7.29 13.12 5.44
CA ALA A 193 8.46 13.66 6.14
C ALA A 193 8.15 14.20 7.55
N ALA A 194 6.96 14.77 7.77
CA ALA A 194 6.51 15.16 9.11
C ALA A 194 6.29 13.92 10.00
N GLY A 195 5.69 12.85 9.44
CA GLY A 195 5.59 11.55 10.09
C GLY A 195 6.96 10.96 10.44
N ASP A 196 7.92 10.97 9.51
CA ASP A 196 9.30 10.52 9.77
C ASP A 196 9.92 11.26 10.97
N SER A 197 9.69 12.58 11.05
CA SER A 197 10.19 13.42 12.13
C SER A 197 9.58 13.05 13.49
N GLN A 198 8.27 12.76 13.53
CA GLN A 198 7.59 12.32 14.74
C GLN A 198 8.13 10.97 15.24
N TYR A 199 8.26 9.98 14.34
CA TYR A 199 8.79 8.67 14.69
C TYR A 199 10.25 8.74 15.16
N ARG A 200 11.11 9.45 14.43
CA ARG A 200 12.53 9.57 14.81
C ARG A 200 12.72 10.30 16.14
N SER A 201 11.86 11.27 16.45
CA SER A 201 11.84 11.93 17.77
C SER A 201 11.46 10.92 18.87
N ALA A 202 10.36 10.18 18.68
CA ALA A 202 9.91 9.17 19.64
C ALA A 202 10.92 8.02 19.85
N LEU A 203 11.67 7.66 18.80
CA LEU A 203 12.67 6.60 18.82
C LEU A 203 13.96 6.97 19.59
N GLY A 204 14.26 8.25 19.78
CA GLY A 204 15.44 8.68 20.53
C GLY A 204 16.77 8.13 19.99
N GLY A 205 16.85 7.82 18.69
CA GLY A 205 18.04 7.25 18.04
C GLY A 205 18.01 5.74 17.83
N LYS A 206 16.94 5.03 18.23
CA LYS A 206 16.67 3.65 17.79
C LYS A 206 16.37 3.58 16.28
N PRO A 207 16.60 2.43 15.62
CA PRO A 207 16.31 2.21 14.21
C PRO A 207 14.91 2.65 13.78
N TYR A 208 14.86 3.35 12.66
CA TYR A 208 13.61 3.73 12.01
C TYR A 208 13.37 2.86 10.76
N LEU A 209 12.16 2.30 10.65
CA LEU A 209 11.66 1.62 9.46
C LEU A 209 10.70 2.58 8.72
N ALA A 210 11.23 3.20 7.66
CA ALA A 210 10.53 4.25 6.92
C ALA A 210 9.58 3.68 5.86
N PRO A 211 8.36 4.22 5.69
CA PRO A 211 7.44 3.76 4.67
C PRO A 211 7.79 4.37 3.32
N VAL A 212 7.53 3.58 2.28
CA VAL A 212 7.52 4.02 0.88
C VAL A 212 6.31 3.38 0.21
N SER A 213 5.44 4.18 -0.41
CA SER A 213 4.30 3.65 -1.16
C SER A 213 3.98 4.55 -2.36
N PRO A 214 3.57 4.00 -3.51
CA PRO A 214 3.39 4.81 -4.72
C PRO A 214 2.04 5.52 -4.78
N TRP A 215 0.96 4.84 -4.39
CA TRP A 215 -0.42 5.23 -4.67
C TRP A 215 -1.34 4.70 -3.58
N PHE A 216 -2.59 5.14 -3.53
CA PHE A 216 -3.62 4.54 -2.67
C PHE A 216 -5.00 4.90 -3.20
N SER A 217 -5.82 3.90 -3.48
CA SER A 217 -7.21 4.09 -3.88
C SER A 217 -8.03 2.85 -3.56
N THR A 218 -9.20 3.08 -2.99
CA THR A 218 -10.17 2.04 -2.65
C THR A 218 -11.56 2.43 -3.11
N HIS A 219 -12.35 1.44 -3.53
CA HIS A 219 -13.69 1.67 -4.05
C HIS A 219 -14.63 0.48 -3.77
N TYR A 220 -14.55 -0.05 -2.56
CA TYR A 220 -15.38 -1.15 -2.10
C TYR A 220 -16.77 -0.65 -1.68
N GLY A 221 -17.81 -1.13 -2.35
CA GLY A 221 -19.22 -0.83 -2.08
C GLY A 221 -19.90 -1.85 -1.15
N PRO A 222 -21.24 -1.97 -1.21
CA PRO A 222 -22.01 -2.92 -0.41
C PRO A 222 -21.82 -4.40 -0.82
N GLU A 223 -21.09 -4.68 -1.90
CA GLU A 223 -20.72 -6.04 -2.33
C GLU A 223 -19.70 -6.72 -1.39
N VAL A 224 -19.14 -6.01 -0.41
CA VAL A 224 -18.28 -6.57 0.64
C VAL A 224 -18.69 -6.05 2.02
N ASP A 225 -18.38 -6.84 3.06
CA ASP A 225 -18.65 -6.47 4.45
C ASP A 225 -17.71 -5.39 5.02
N TYR A 226 -16.62 -5.07 4.31
CA TYR A 226 -15.58 -4.13 4.71
C TYR A 226 -15.52 -2.90 3.78
N SER A 227 -16.69 -2.35 3.43
CA SER A 227 -16.81 -1.23 2.48
C SER A 227 -15.88 -0.07 2.83
N LYS A 228 -15.25 0.51 1.80
CA LYS A 228 -14.17 1.48 1.91
C LYS A 228 -14.03 2.26 0.59
N ASN A 229 -14.10 3.58 0.65
CA ASN A 229 -14.15 4.41 -0.56
C ASN A 229 -13.46 5.77 -0.40
N TRP A 230 -12.13 5.78 -0.59
CA TRP A 230 -11.31 6.98 -0.45
C TRP A 230 -9.92 6.79 -1.10
N VAL A 231 -9.18 7.90 -1.23
CA VAL A 231 -7.83 7.95 -1.80
C VAL A 231 -6.85 8.73 -0.92
N PHE A 232 -5.56 8.51 -1.11
CA PHE A 232 -4.52 9.47 -0.68
C PHE A 232 -3.94 10.23 -1.88
N PRO A 233 -3.31 11.41 -1.66
CA PRO A 233 -2.50 12.05 -2.68
C PRO A 233 -1.34 11.13 -3.13
N GLY A 234 -1.33 10.76 -4.41
CA GLY A 234 -0.32 9.84 -4.98
C GLY A 234 0.58 10.45 -6.06
N ASP A 235 0.08 11.40 -6.87
CA ASP A 235 0.73 12.12 -7.98
C ASP A 235 2.22 11.78 -8.24
N LEU A 236 3.18 12.63 -7.81
CA LEU A 236 4.63 12.38 -7.87
C LEU A 236 5.20 11.79 -6.57
N LEU A 237 4.35 11.29 -5.67
CA LEU A 237 4.75 10.82 -4.34
C LEU A 237 5.85 9.77 -4.42
N TRP A 238 5.70 8.76 -5.28
CA TRP A 238 6.65 7.67 -5.42
C TRP A 238 8.08 8.17 -5.70
N PHE A 239 8.24 9.05 -6.70
CA PHE A 239 9.53 9.62 -7.07
C PHE A 239 10.10 10.54 -5.99
N ASN A 240 9.27 11.44 -5.45
CA ASN A 240 9.70 12.39 -4.42
C ASN A 240 10.11 11.65 -3.15
N ARG A 241 9.36 10.62 -2.75
CA ARG A 241 9.65 9.81 -1.58
C ARG A 241 10.99 9.09 -1.70
N TRP A 242 11.30 8.52 -2.86
CA TRP A 242 12.61 7.90 -3.08
C TRP A 242 13.77 8.90 -2.95
N GLN A 243 13.61 10.15 -3.40
CA GLN A 243 14.60 11.20 -3.17
C GLN A 243 14.74 11.57 -1.68
N GLU A 244 13.62 11.68 -0.96
CA GLU A 244 13.60 11.90 0.49
C GLU A 244 14.33 10.77 1.23
N ILE A 245 14.13 9.51 0.84
CA ILE A 245 14.80 8.35 1.46
C ILE A 245 16.33 8.43 1.32
N LEU A 246 16.85 8.87 0.16
CA LEU A 246 18.29 9.05 -0.04
C LEU A 246 18.88 10.19 0.81
N THR A 247 18.04 11.12 1.26
CA THR A 247 18.41 12.19 2.19
C THR A 247 18.27 11.75 3.64
N LEU A 248 17.14 11.13 3.98
CA LEU A 248 16.78 10.66 5.32
C LEU A 248 17.72 9.54 5.80
N LYS A 249 18.14 8.66 4.88
CA LYS A 249 18.98 7.48 5.13
C LYS A 249 18.52 6.67 6.36
N PRO A 250 17.24 6.23 6.42
CA PRO A 250 16.75 5.43 7.54
C PRO A 250 17.50 4.09 7.63
N GLU A 251 17.55 3.45 8.80
CA GLU A 251 18.16 2.13 8.97
C GLU A 251 17.50 1.09 8.08
N PHE A 252 16.17 1.13 8.00
CA PHE A 252 15.37 0.22 7.17
C PHE A 252 14.30 1.01 6.41
N LEU A 253 13.78 0.43 5.34
CA LEU A 253 12.57 0.91 4.68
C LEU A 253 11.62 -0.25 4.36
N GLU A 254 10.32 0.01 4.39
CA GLU A 254 9.28 -0.93 4.00
C GLU A 254 8.47 -0.35 2.84
N ILE A 255 8.42 -1.08 1.72
CA ILE A 255 7.52 -0.78 0.61
C ILE A 255 6.14 -1.34 0.97
N VAL A 256 5.15 -0.46 1.02
CA VAL A 256 3.75 -0.77 1.35
C VAL A 256 2.95 -0.61 0.04
N THR A 257 2.64 -1.68 -0.70
CA THR A 257 2.81 -3.12 -0.41
C THR A 257 3.21 -3.89 -1.68
N TRP A 258 3.49 -5.18 -1.55
CA TRP A 258 3.72 -6.07 -2.69
C TRP A 258 2.43 -6.38 -3.46
N ASN A 259 1.36 -6.74 -2.76
CA ASN A 259 0.18 -7.38 -3.36
C ASN A 259 -1.17 -6.89 -2.80
N ASP A 260 -1.23 -5.73 -2.13
CA ASP A 260 -2.53 -5.19 -1.71
C ASP A 260 -3.24 -4.52 -2.90
N TYR A 261 -3.90 -5.36 -3.69
CA TYR A 261 -4.46 -4.99 -4.97
C TYR A 261 -5.65 -4.04 -4.85
N GLY A 262 -6.64 -4.38 -4.03
CA GLY A 262 -7.85 -3.57 -3.93
C GLY A 262 -7.64 -2.24 -3.20
N GLU A 263 -6.54 -2.06 -2.45
CA GLU A 263 -6.09 -0.74 -1.95
C GLU A 263 -5.16 0.02 -2.92
N SER A 264 -4.93 -0.55 -4.11
CA SER A 264 -4.23 0.09 -5.24
C SER A 264 -2.78 0.52 -4.96
N HIS A 265 -2.13 -0.04 -3.94
CA HIS A 265 -0.78 0.34 -3.55
C HIS A 265 0.26 -0.78 -3.67
N TYR A 266 -0.13 -1.86 -4.35
CA TYR A 266 0.75 -2.94 -4.77
C TYR A 266 1.84 -2.44 -5.72
N VAL A 267 3.02 -3.06 -5.63
CA VAL A 267 4.12 -2.91 -6.62
C VAL A 267 4.48 -4.23 -7.29
N GLY A 268 3.94 -5.34 -6.79
CA GLY A 268 4.06 -6.68 -7.35
C GLY A 268 3.19 -6.87 -8.58
N PRO A 269 3.39 -7.99 -9.31
CA PRO A 269 2.71 -8.23 -10.57
C PRO A 269 1.27 -8.72 -10.35
N LEU A 270 0.33 -8.26 -11.18
CA LEU A 270 -1.06 -8.74 -11.16
C LEU A 270 -1.17 -10.24 -11.45
N SER A 271 -0.19 -10.81 -12.17
CA SER A 271 -0.13 -12.23 -12.46
C SER A 271 0.29 -13.09 -11.25
N SER A 272 0.67 -12.47 -10.13
CA SER A 272 0.85 -13.20 -8.88
C SER A 272 -0.50 -13.80 -8.48
N LYS A 273 -0.50 -15.06 -8.04
CA LYS A 273 -1.73 -15.69 -7.51
C LYS A 273 -2.30 -14.84 -6.40
N HIS A 274 -3.62 -14.74 -6.30
CA HIS A 274 -4.38 -14.07 -5.24
C HIS A 274 -5.86 -14.34 -5.47
N GLN A 275 -6.66 -14.25 -4.40
CA GLN A 275 -8.11 -14.22 -4.51
C GLN A 275 -8.61 -12.79 -4.75
N ASP A 276 -9.78 -12.70 -5.39
CA ASP A 276 -10.48 -11.44 -5.54
C ASP A 276 -11.12 -10.99 -4.21
N ASP A 277 -10.58 -9.93 -3.61
CA ASP A 277 -11.13 -9.28 -2.43
C ASP A 277 -12.29 -8.31 -2.77
N GLY A 278 -12.71 -8.26 -4.03
CA GLY A 278 -13.69 -7.33 -4.58
C GLY A 278 -13.06 -6.18 -5.37
N GLY A 279 -11.74 -6.01 -5.33
CA GLY A 279 -11.00 -4.93 -5.98
C GLY A 279 -10.76 -5.09 -7.48
N SER A 280 -10.97 -6.29 -8.04
CA SER A 280 -10.71 -6.58 -9.46
C SER A 280 -11.39 -5.62 -10.45
N LYS A 281 -12.51 -5.00 -10.06
CA LYS A 281 -13.25 -3.98 -10.81
C LYS A 281 -12.40 -2.76 -11.19
N TRP A 282 -11.48 -2.34 -10.33
CA TRP A 282 -10.57 -1.21 -10.57
C TRP A 282 -9.10 -1.61 -10.76
N VAL A 283 -8.76 -2.87 -10.47
CA VAL A 283 -7.39 -3.41 -10.57
C VAL A 283 -7.13 -4.12 -11.91
N ASN A 284 -8.14 -4.77 -12.51
CA ASN A 284 -7.95 -5.42 -13.80
C ASN A 284 -7.41 -4.41 -14.82
N ASP A 285 -6.40 -4.81 -15.59
CA ASP A 285 -5.72 -3.96 -16.56
C ASP A 285 -5.02 -2.72 -15.97
N MET A 286 -4.54 -2.80 -14.72
CA MET A 286 -3.74 -1.77 -14.02
C MET A 286 -2.39 -2.31 -13.52
N PRO A 287 -1.45 -2.66 -14.39
CA PRO A 287 -0.13 -3.12 -13.94
C PRO A 287 0.64 -2.01 -13.22
N HIS A 288 1.32 -2.34 -12.12
CA HIS A 288 2.14 -1.41 -11.32
C HIS A 288 3.65 -1.66 -11.43
N ASN A 289 4.07 -2.59 -12.31
CA ASN A 289 5.46 -3.02 -12.43
C ASN A 289 6.46 -1.90 -12.70
N ALA A 290 6.07 -0.87 -13.44
CA ALA A 290 6.98 0.21 -13.82
C ALA A 290 7.45 1.04 -12.61
N TRP A 291 6.70 1.02 -11.50
CA TRP A 291 7.14 1.64 -10.26
C TRP A 291 8.32 0.89 -9.62
N LEU A 292 8.42 -0.44 -9.77
CA LEU A 292 9.60 -1.19 -9.34
C LEU A 292 10.83 -0.86 -10.20
N ASP A 293 10.64 -0.68 -11.52
CA ASP A 293 11.73 -0.24 -12.41
C ASP A 293 12.26 1.13 -11.99
N LEU A 294 11.36 2.06 -11.67
CA LEU A 294 11.76 3.35 -11.12
C LEU A 294 12.53 3.19 -9.81
N ALA A 295 12.08 2.33 -8.90
CA ALA A 295 12.70 2.16 -7.59
C ALA A 295 14.08 1.51 -7.62
N LYS A 296 14.37 0.65 -8.61
CA LYS A 296 15.60 -0.16 -8.68
C LYS A 296 16.92 0.63 -8.48
N PRO A 297 17.19 1.72 -9.22
CA PRO A 297 18.40 2.51 -9.00
C PRO A 297 18.39 3.25 -7.65
N PHE A 298 17.21 3.62 -7.13
CA PHE A 298 17.10 4.27 -5.81
C PHE A 298 17.36 3.29 -4.67
N ILE A 299 16.85 2.06 -4.76
CA ILE A 299 17.17 0.97 -3.81
C ILE A 299 18.69 0.73 -3.79
N SER A 300 19.30 0.66 -4.98
CA SER A 300 20.76 0.47 -5.09
C SER A 300 21.54 1.63 -4.46
N ALA A 301 21.12 2.87 -4.72
CA ALA A 301 21.71 4.06 -4.12
C ALA A 301 21.54 4.11 -2.60
N TYR A 302 20.35 3.78 -2.10
CA TYR A 302 20.05 3.72 -0.67
C TYR A 302 20.97 2.71 0.05
N LYS A 303 21.09 1.50 -0.51
CA LYS A 303 21.94 0.44 0.05
C LYS A 303 23.43 0.81 0.01
N ALA A 304 23.85 1.58 -0.99
CA ALA A 304 25.21 2.13 -1.09
C ALA A 304 25.44 3.38 -0.21
N GLY A 305 24.41 3.91 0.46
CA GLY A 305 24.49 5.15 1.24
C GLY A 305 24.65 6.41 0.40
N ALA A 306 24.41 6.33 -0.91
CA ALA A 306 24.47 7.45 -1.83
C ALA A 306 23.30 8.42 -1.62
N SER A 307 23.48 9.66 -2.05
CA SER A 307 22.46 10.72 -1.97
C SER A 307 21.82 11.04 -3.34
N SER A 308 22.13 10.23 -4.36
CA SER A 308 21.58 10.34 -5.71
C SER A 308 21.56 8.95 -6.37
N PRO A 309 20.55 8.65 -7.20
CA PRO A 309 20.49 7.40 -7.97
C PRO A 309 21.37 7.41 -9.21
N ASN A 310 21.94 8.56 -9.60
CA ASN A 310 22.49 8.76 -10.95
C ASN A 310 23.59 7.75 -11.34
N SER A 311 24.47 7.38 -10.41
CA SER A 311 25.52 6.37 -10.68
C SER A 311 25.00 4.93 -10.79
N PHE A 312 23.73 4.70 -10.47
CA PHE A 312 23.04 3.40 -10.50
C PHE A 312 22.07 3.30 -11.69
N ILE A 313 21.93 4.37 -12.48
CA ILE A 313 21.17 4.37 -13.73
C ILE A 313 22.10 3.90 -14.84
N THR A 314 21.94 2.64 -15.27
CA THR A 314 22.81 2.00 -16.27
C THR A 314 22.20 1.91 -17.65
N SER A 315 20.93 2.27 -17.80
CA SER A 315 20.19 2.23 -19.06
C SER A 315 19.11 3.30 -19.09
N ASP A 316 18.81 3.82 -20.28
CA ASP A 316 17.75 4.80 -20.46
C ASP A 316 16.38 4.15 -20.30
N GLN A 317 15.51 4.77 -19.48
CA GLN A 317 14.11 4.40 -19.36
C GLN A 317 13.22 5.64 -19.22
N ILE A 318 11.99 5.52 -19.73
CA ILE A 318 10.87 6.41 -19.40
C ILE A 318 9.90 5.58 -18.57
N ILE A 319 9.52 6.04 -17.38
CA ILE A 319 8.49 5.44 -16.54
C ILE A 319 7.33 6.42 -16.48
N TYR A 320 6.10 5.96 -16.63
CA TYR A 320 4.93 6.82 -16.65
C TYR A 320 3.74 6.20 -15.93
N TRP A 321 2.86 7.05 -15.42
CA TRP A 321 1.59 6.63 -14.84
C TRP A 321 0.54 7.73 -14.93
N TYR A 322 -0.72 7.30 -14.92
CA TYR A 322 -1.91 8.16 -14.97
C TYR A 322 -3.15 7.34 -14.61
N ARG A 323 -4.23 8.02 -14.22
CA ARG A 323 -5.53 7.37 -13.98
C ARG A 323 -6.21 6.99 -15.30
N PRO A 324 -7.16 6.05 -15.32
CA PRO A 324 -7.85 5.71 -16.56
C PRO A 324 -8.85 6.78 -17.03
N THR A 325 -9.28 7.68 -16.15
CA THR A 325 -10.34 8.67 -16.42
C THR A 325 -10.01 9.99 -15.74
N LEU A 326 -10.59 11.09 -16.25
CA LEU A 326 -10.48 12.41 -15.62
C LEU A 326 -11.25 12.48 -14.29
N THR A 327 -10.80 13.33 -13.36
CA THR A 327 -11.46 13.56 -12.05
C THR A 327 -12.95 13.91 -12.17
N ASN A 328 -13.30 14.65 -13.22
CA ASN A 328 -14.62 15.25 -13.41
C ASN A 328 -15.59 14.38 -14.21
N LEU A 329 -15.15 13.21 -14.68
CA LEU A 329 -16.07 12.23 -15.27
C LEU A 329 -17.14 11.89 -14.23
N ASN A 330 -18.41 11.85 -14.63
CA ASN A 330 -19.52 11.52 -13.75
C ASN A 330 -19.97 10.07 -13.98
N CYS A 331 -19.86 9.26 -12.94
CA CYS A 331 -20.26 7.85 -12.92
C CYS A 331 -21.44 7.60 -11.97
N ASP A 332 -22.03 8.63 -11.37
CA ASP A 332 -23.03 8.51 -10.28
C ASP A 332 -24.19 7.57 -10.64
N ALA A 333 -24.65 7.60 -11.89
CA ALA A 333 -25.80 6.79 -12.33
C ALA A 333 -25.52 5.27 -12.37
N THR A 334 -24.25 4.87 -12.41
CA THR A 334 -23.83 3.47 -12.59
C THR A 334 -22.89 2.96 -11.49
N ASP A 335 -22.41 3.84 -10.63
CA ASP A 335 -21.39 3.55 -9.63
C ASP A 335 -21.96 2.79 -8.42
N THR A 336 -21.14 1.92 -7.82
CA THR A 336 -21.55 1.00 -6.75
C THR A 336 -21.56 1.67 -5.37
N THR A 337 -20.91 2.82 -5.22
CA THR A 337 -20.74 3.51 -3.94
C THR A 337 -21.71 4.68 -3.73
N LEU A 338 -22.72 4.82 -4.60
CA LEU A 338 -23.79 5.83 -4.51
C LEU A 338 -24.96 5.40 -3.62
N VAL A 339 -24.77 4.34 -2.83
CA VAL A 339 -25.73 3.78 -1.89
C VAL A 339 -25.12 3.58 -0.50
N PRO A 340 -25.91 3.45 0.58
CA PRO A 340 -25.39 3.08 1.89
C PRO A 340 -24.72 1.70 1.87
N ALA A 341 -23.64 1.54 2.65
CA ALA A 341 -22.92 0.28 2.83
C ALA A 341 -22.43 0.15 4.28
N ASN A 342 -21.77 -0.96 4.63
CA ASN A 342 -21.21 -1.13 5.97
C ASN A 342 -20.13 -0.08 6.23
N ASN A 343 -20.30 0.72 7.28
CA ASN A 343 -19.34 1.75 7.66
C ASN A 343 -18.89 1.65 9.12
N ASN A 344 -18.89 0.44 9.70
CA ASN A 344 -18.42 0.21 11.07
C ASN A 344 -16.97 0.69 11.27
N SER A 345 -16.14 0.60 10.22
CA SER A 345 -14.75 1.07 10.23
C SER A 345 -14.62 2.59 10.11
N GLY A 346 -15.65 3.31 9.65
CA GLY A 346 -15.57 4.73 9.29
C GLY A 346 -14.79 5.01 8.01
N ASN A 347 -14.54 4.00 7.17
CA ASN A 347 -13.78 4.12 5.93
C ASN A 347 -14.64 4.21 4.66
N TYR A 348 -15.96 4.07 4.77
CA TYR A 348 -16.88 4.21 3.65
C TYR A 348 -17.45 5.63 3.56
N PHE A 349 -17.28 6.26 2.41
CA PHE A 349 -17.88 7.54 2.06
C PHE A 349 -18.76 7.33 0.84
N MET A 350 -20.05 7.66 0.96
CA MET A 350 -20.99 7.48 -0.15
C MET A 350 -20.72 8.54 -1.23
N GLY A 351 -20.54 8.11 -2.49
CA GLY A 351 -20.22 8.97 -3.63
C GLY A 351 -18.86 8.69 -4.25
N ARG A 352 -18.33 9.65 -5.01
CA ARG A 352 -16.94 9.58 -5.51
C ARG A 352 -15.94 9.43 -4.33
N PRO A 353 -14.85 8.66 -4.45
CA PRO A 353 -13.91 8.41 -3.34
C PRO A 353 -13.51 9.67 -2.56
N ASP A 354 -13.62 9.66 -1.22
CA ASP A 354 -13.18 10.80 -0.39
C ASP A 354 -11.71 11.13 -0.66
N GLY A 355 -11.39 12.42 -0.75
CA GLY A 355 -10.05 12.90 -1.09
C GLY A 355 -9.75 13.02 -2.59
N TYR A 356 -10.67 12.64 -3.50
CA TYR A 356 -10.43 12.68 -4.95
C TYR A 356 -9.96 14.03 -5.49
N GLN A 357 -10.32 15.14 -4.84
CA GLN A 357 -9.94 16.50 -5.22
C GLN A 357 -8.43 16.76 -5.07
N SER A 358 -7.73 15.92 -4.31
CA SER A 358 -6.28 16.01 -4.15
C SER A 358 -5.49 15.45 -5.33
N MET A 359 -6.15 14.76 -6.27
CA MET A 359 -5.52 14.01 -7.35
C MET A 359 -5.59 14.78 -8.67
N GLN A 360 -4.44 15.08 -9.26
CA GLN A 360 -4.36 15.90 -10.47
C GLN A 360 -4.75 15.12 -11.75
N ASP A 361 -5.42 15.79 -12.69
CA ASP A 361 -5.57 15.31 -14.07
C ASP A 361 -4.29 15.56 -14.87
N ALA A 362 -3.27 14.75 -14.58
CA ALA A 362 -1.97 14.79 -15.23
C ALA A 362 -1.46 13.39 -15.64
N VAL A 363 -0.64 13.37 -16.68
CA VAL A 363 0.24 12.25 -17.01
C VAL A 363 1.59 12.52 -16.37
N PHE A 364 1.99 11.65 -15.46
CA PHE A 364 3.25 11.76 -14.74
C PHE A 364 4.32 10.91 -15.42
N VAL A 365 5.53 11.45 -15.53
CA VAL A 365 6.65 10.78 -16.18
C VAL A 365 7.92 10.96 -15.38
N VAL A 366 8.70 9.90 -15.21
CA VAL A 366 10.07 9.98 -14.74
C VAL A 366 11.00 9.39 -15.80
N THR A 367 12.01 10.14 -16.19
CA THR A 367 13.09 9.62 -17.03
C THR A 367 14.26 9.19 -16.16
N LEU A 368 14.82 8.02 -16.44
CA LEU A 368 16.10 7.55 -15.91
C LEU A 368 17.09 7.53 -17.08
N LEU A 369 17.94 8.55 -17.21
CA LEU A 369 18.78 8.72 -18.40
C LEU A 369 20.28 8.63 -18.09
N THR A 370 21.02 7.96 -18.95
CA THR A 370 22.50 7.91 -18.95
C THR A 370 23.12 9.15 -19.60
N SER A 371 22.40 9.79 -20.52
CA SER A 371 22.77 11.07 -21.12
C SER A 371 21.54 11.94 -21.38
N PRO A 372 21.68 13.27 -21.47
CA PRO A 372 20.55 14.15 -21.74
C PRO A 372 19.82 13.82 -23.05
N GLY A 373 18.57 14.25 -23.16
CA GLY A 373 17.75 14.13 -24.36
C GLY A 373 16.52 15.04 -24.29
N GLN A 374 15.66 14.92 -25.28
CA GLN A 374 14.40 15.66 -25.34
C GLN A 374 13.23 14.68 -25.18
N LEU A 375 12.49 14.81 -24.09
CA LEU A 375 11.31 14.01 -23.77
C LEU A 375 10.07 14.64 -24.42
N THR A 376 9.32 13.84 -25.17
CA THR A 376 8.00 14.21 -25.68
C THR A 376 6.94 13.37 -24.98
N ILE A 377 5.98 14.04 -24.35
CA ILE A 377 4.79 13.43 -23.74
C ILE A 377 3.60 13.83 -24.59
N THR A 378 2.85 12.84 -25.10
CA THR A 378 1.59 13.05 -25.81
C THR A 378 0.44 12.46 -25.01
N SER A 379 -0.63 13.22 -24.80
CA SER A 379 -1.89 12.71 -24.24
C SER A 379 -3.05 13.21 -25.08
N GLY A 380 -3.91 12.32 -25.56
CA GLY A 380 -5.12 12.68 -26.30
C GLY A 380 -4.86 13.55 -27.54
N GLY A 381 -3.71 13.36 -28.20
CA GLY A 381 -3.28 14.19 -29.35
C GLY A 381 -2.57 15.50 -28.99
N HIS A 382 -2.50 15.89 -27.71
CA HIS A 382 -1.77 17.06 -27.25
C HIS A 382 -0.35 16.68 -26.84
N SER A 383 0.66 17.37 -27.38
CA SER A 383 2.08 17.08 -27.13
C SER A 383 2.77 18.19 -26.34
N GLN A 384 3.62 17.81 -25.40
CA GLN A 384 4.56 18.70 -24.72
C GLN A 384 5.98 18.13 -24.80
N ILE A 385 6.95 19.02 -24.96
CA ILE A 385 8.36 18.70 -25.12
C ILE A 385 9.15 19.28 -23.95
N PHE A 386 10.00 18.46 -23.35
CA PHE A 386 10.83 18.81 -22.20
C PHE A 386 12.30 18.49 -22.47
N ASN A 387 13.19 19.34 -21.98
CA ASN A 387 14.61 19.00 -21.90
C ASN A 387 14.82 18.07 -20.70
N ALA A 388 15.25 16.84 -20.96
CA ALA A 388 15.50 15.84 -19.93
C ALA A 388 17.02 15.67 -19.70
N PRO A 389 17.55 16.02 -18.51
CA PRO A 389 18.96 15.84 -18.20
C PRO A 389 19.30 14.35 -17.99
N ALA A 390 20.59 14.03 -17.91
CA ALA A 390 21.02 12.75 -17.38
C ALA A 390 20.64 12.62 -15.89
N GLY A 391 20.38 11.39 -15.44
CA GLY A 391 19.90 11.09 -14.09
C GLY A 391 18.40 10.78 -14.05
N ALA A 392 17.86 10.79 -12.83
CA ALA A 392 16.42 10.65 -12.61
C ALA A 392 15.75 12.03 -12.59
N THR A 393 14.68 12.24 -13.37
CA THR A 393 13.96 13.53 -13.40
C THR A 393 12.47 13.31 -13.66
N ALA A 394 11.63 13.98 -12.86
CA ALA A 394 10.18 13.94 -13.02
C ALA A 394 9.66 15.09 -13.90
N PHE A 395 8.61 14.78 -14.65
CA PHE A 395 7.85 15.67 -15.52
C PHE A 395 6.36 15.38 -15.33
N GLN A 396 5.54 16.37 -15.68
CA GLN A 396 4.10 16.20 -15.75
C GLN A 396 3.56 16.93 -16.99
N ALA A 397 2.56 16.33 -17.64
CA ALA A 397 1.81 16.96 -18.72
C ALA A 397 0.30 16.87 -18.41
N PRO A 398 -0.53 17.82 -18.89
CA PRO A 398 -1.97 17.72 -18.73
C PRO A 398 -2.54 16.44 -19.33
N MET A 399 -3.50 15.85 -18.64
CA MET A 399 -4.18 14.62 -19.03
C MET A 399 -5.34 14.93 -19.98
N PHE A 400 -5.42 14.19 -21.09
CA PHE A 400 -6.52 14.30 -22.08
C PHE A 400 -6.98 12.91 -22.51
N VAL A 401 -8.28 12.79 -22.77
CA VAL A 401 -8.93 11.57 -23.30
C VAL A 401 -8.30 11.15 -24.63
N GLY A 402 -8.11 9.84 -24.82
CA GLY A 402 -7.49 9.23 -25.99
C GLY A 402 -6.16 8.56 -25.63
N GLN A 403 -5.30 8.35 -26.63
CA GLN A 403 -4.03 7.64 -26.50
C GLN A 403 -2.93 8.47 -25.84
N GLN A 404 -2.09 7.79 -25.06
CA GLN A 404 -0.87 8.34 -24.44
C GLN A 404 0.35 7.77 -25.15
N SER A 405 1.34 8.60 -25.43
CA SER A 405 2.61 8.15 -26.01
C SER A 405 3.80 8.95 -25.50
N PHE A 406 4.95 8.29 -25.49
CA PHE A 406 6.17 8.81 -24.87
C PHE A 406 7.34 8.55 -25.79
N ALA A 407 8.19 9.56 -25.99
CA ALA A 407 9.41 9.42 -26.77
C ALA A 407 10.55 10.21 -26.15
N LEU A 408 11.76 9.66 -26.22
CA LEU A 408 13.01 10.36 -25.94
C LEU A 408 13.77 10.50 -27.26
N SER A 409 14.12 11.72 -27.64
CA SER A 409 14.92 12.00 -28.83
C SER A 409 16.29 12.58 -28.50
N ARG A 410 17.27 12.27 -29.34
CA ARG A 410 18.61 12.86 -29.34
C ARG A 410 19.01 13.12 -30.77
N ASN A 411 19.52 14.32 -31.06
CA ASN A 411 19.92 14.73 -32.42
C ASN A 411 18.80 14.54 -33.47
N GLY A 412 17.54 14.77 -33.09
CA GLY A 412 16.39 14.64 -33.98
C GLY A 412 15.91 13.20 -34.24
N ALA A 413 16.52 12.19 -33.62
CA ALA A 413 16.10 10.79 -33.73
C ALA A 413 15.58 10.25 -32.40
N ASN A 414 14.50 9.48 -32.44
CA ASN A 414 13.99 8.79 -31.26
C ASN A 414 14.92 7.65 -30.86
N VAL A 415 15.38 7.66 -29.61
CA VAL A 415 16.17 6.59 -29.00
C VAL A 415 15.31 5.67 -28.13
N LEU A 416 14.19 6.18 -27.61
CA LEU A 416 13.12 5.42 -26.98
C LEU A 416 11.79 5.97 -27.48
N ALA A 417 10.84 5.11 -27.80
CA ALA A 417 9.46 5.54 -28.05
C ALA A 417 8.47 4.39 -27.89
N ALA A 418 7.31 4.66 -27.30
CA ALA A 418 6.19 3.72 -27.25
C ALA A 418 4.86 4.45 -27.09
N ASN A 419 3.79 3.78 -27.51
CA ASN A 419 2.44 4.11 -27.09
C ASN A 419 2.12 3.35 -25.80
N SER A 420 1.29 3.93 -24.95
CA SER A 420 0.72 3.21 -23.83
C SER A 420 -0.32 2.19 -24.29
N LEU A 421 -0.54 1.13 -23.50
CA LEU A 421 -1.54 0.11 -23.79
C LEU A 421 -2.95 0.51 -23.33
N LYS A 422 -3.05 1.48 -22.42
CA LYS A 422 -4.33 1.90 -21.83
C LYS A 422 -4.62 3.34 -22.21
N ASP A 423 -5.65 3.57 -23.00
CA ASP A 423 -6.09 4.93 -23.29
C ASP A 423 -6.80 5.55 -22.09
N ILE A 424 -6.71 6.89 -21.99
CA ILE A 424 -7.56 7.65 -21.07
C ILE A 424 -8.97 7.70 -21.64
N SER A 425 -9.91 7.21 -20.86
CA SER A 425 -11.30 6.97 -21.26
C SER A 425 -12.21 8.15 -20.92
N SER A 426 -13.20 8.41 -21.79
CA SER A 426 -14.36 9.28 -21.52
C SER A 426 -15.58 8.51 -20.98
N ILE A 427 -15.46 7.20 -20.81
CA ILE A 427 -16.50 6.33 -20.23
C ILE A 427 -16.07 5.79 -18.87
N CYS A 428 -17.04 5.58 -17.97
CA CYS A 428 -16.83 4.94 -16.68
C CYS A 428 -16.51 3.45 -16.91
N ILE A 429 -15.24 3.08 -16.77
CA ILE A 429 -14.80 1.69 -16.88
C ILE A 429 -15.50 0.89 -15.79
N CYS A 430 -16.17 -0.19 -16.17
CA CYS A 430 -17.04 -0.97 -15.29
C CYS A 430 -18.16 -0.18 -14.59
N GLY A 431 -18.52 1.00 -15.12
CA GLY A 431 -19.56 1.84 -14.53
C GLY A 431 -19.17 2.55 -13.23
N ILE A 432 -17.90 2.48 -12.81
CA ILE A 432 -17.43 2.99 -11.51
C ILE A 432 -16.41 4.12 -11.63
N TYR A 433 -16.21 4.84 -10.53
CA TYR A 433 -15.09 5.75 -10.31
C TYR A 433 -13.80 4.97 -10.07
N ASN A 434 -12.97 4.82 -11.11
CA ASN A 434 -11.66 4.19 -10.97
C ASN A 434 -10.56 5.23 -10.73
N PHE A 435 -10.07 5.29 -9.48
CA PHE A 435 -8.96 6.16 -9.06
C PHE A 435 -7.63 5.40 -8.86
N ASN A 436 -7.55 4.14 -9.29
CA ASN A 436 -6.29 3.43 -9.42
C ASN A 436 -5.45 4.04 -10.58
N ALA A 437 -4.15 3.77 -10.59
CA ALA A 437 -3.23 4.25 -11.63
C ALA A 437 -2.84 3.12 -12.59
N TYR A 438 -2.83 3.43 -13.89
CA TYR A 438 -2.12 2.62 -14.85
C TYR A 438 -0.65 3.02 -14.86
N THR A 439 0.27 2.07 -14.84
CA THR A 439 1.71 2.34 -14.98
C THR A 439 2.29 1.66 -16.20
N GLY A 440 3.32 2.26 -16.79
CA GLY A 440 4.06 1.66 -17.89
C GLY A 440 5.46 2.23 -18.02
N SER A 441 6.23 1.66 -18.93
CA SER A 441 7.62 2.01 -19.18
C SER A 441 7.97 2.02 -20.66
N VAL A 442 9.06 2.68 -21.02
CA VAL A 442 9.73 2.60 -22.31
C VAL A 442 11.21 2.31 -22.06
N PRO A 443 11.76 1.15 -22.48
CA PRO A 443 11.09 0.05 -23.18
C PRO A 443 9.92 -0.57 -22.38
N ALA A 444 8.94 -1.11 -23.11
CA ALA A 444 7.73 -1.66 -22.51
C ALA A 444 8.02 -2.90 -21.67
N ASN A 445 7.39 -2.96 -20.50
CA ASN A 445 7.35 -4.14 -19.66
C ASN A 445 6.47 -5.24 -20.24
N PHE A 446 6.66 -6.45 -19.72
CA PHE A 446 5.71 -7.53 -19.90
C PHE A 446 4.32 -7.11 -19.39
N VAL A 447 3.29 -7.42 -20.17
CA VAL A 447 1.89 -7.28 -19.75
C VAL A 447 1.60 -8.45 -18.82
N ASP A 448 1.46 -8.19 -17.53
CA ASP A 448 1.10 -9.16 -16.50
C ASP A 448 -0.41 -9.16 -16.27
N PRO A 449 -1.17 -10.05 -16.95
CA PRO A 449 -2.60 -10.13 -16.73
C PRO A 449 -2.92 -10.68 -15.34
N MET A 450 -4.03 -10.21 -14.78
CA MET A 450 -4.63 -10.80 -13.59
C MET A 450 -5.13 -12.22 -13.88
N GLY A 451 -4.91 -13.14 -12.93
CA GLY A 451 -5.35 -14.53 -13.04
C GLY A 451 -6.86 -14.71 -12.83
N PRO A 452 -7.42 -15.88 -13.19
CA PRO A 452 -8.86 -16.15 -13.04
C PRO A 452 -9.37 -15.98 -11.60
N ASP A 453 -8.60 -16.44 -10.59
CA ASP A 453 -9.01 -16.37 -9.19
C ASP A 453 -9.14 -14.92 -8.70
N GLY A 454 -8.25 -14.04 -9.16
CA GLY A 454 -8.31 -12.59 -8.93
C GLY A 454 -9.44 -11.89 -9.69
N LEU A 455 -10.12 -12.55 -10.63
CA LEU A 455 -11.23 -11.99 -11.42
C LEU A 455 -12.61 -12.53 -11.01
N ASN A 456 -12.66 -13.46 -10.05
CA ASN A 456 -13.87 -14.23 -9.71
C ASN A 456 -15.05 -13.35 -9.25
N ARG A 457 -14.79 -12.17 -8.67
CA ARG A 457 -15.80 -11.23 -8.15
C ARG A 457 -15.87 -9.93 -8.94
N LEU A 458 -15.31 -9.89 -10.16
CA LEU A 458 -15.24 -8.67 -10.97
C LEU A 458 -16.60 -8.09 -11.30
N VAL A 459 -17.62 -8.93 -11.50
CA VAL A 459 -18.97 -8.45 -11.86
C VAL A 459 -19.89 -8.26 -10.66
N GLU A 460 -19.47 -8.63 -9.45
CA GLU A 460 -20.30 -8.51 -8.25
C GLU A 460 -20.56 -7.04 -7.89
N GLY A 461 -21.81 -6.68 -7.61
CA GLY A 461 -22.19 -5.31 -7.24
C GLY A 461 -22.23 -4.31 -8.41
N LEU A 462 -21.61 -4.59 -9.56
CA LEU A 462 -21.63 -3.68 -10.71
C LEU A 462 -23.07 -3.47 -11.22
N HIS A 463 -23.45 -2.22 -11.48
CA HIS A 463 -24.75 -1.88 -12.05
C HIS A 463 -24.77 -1.94 -13.59
N VAL A 464 -23.67 -2.36 -14.22
CA VAL A 464 -23.51 -2.45 -15.67
C VAL A 464 -22.99 -3.83 -16.08
N GLN A 465 -23.25 -4.22 -17.33
CA GLN A 465 -22.77 -5.48 -17.92
C GLN A 465 -21.60 -5.28 -18.90
N THR A 466 -21.01 -4.09 -18.92
CA THR A 466 -19.95 -3.71 -19.86
C THR A 466 -18.58 -4.31 -19.53
N CYS A 467 -18.39 -4.81 -18.30
CA CYS A 467 -17.15 -5.45 -17.89
C CYS A 467 -17.31 -6.97 -17.85
N GLN A 468 -16.22 -7.64 -18.23
CA GLN A 468 -16.13 -9.10 -18.26
C GLN A 468 -14.94 -9.52 -17.38
N PRO A 469 -15.01 -10.68 -16.70
CA PRO A 469 -13.93 -11.21 -15.86
C PRO A 469 -12.79 -11.77 -16.73
N THR A 470 -12.20 -10.90 -17.55
CA THR A 470 -11.06 -11.20 -18.43
C THR A 470 -10.18 -9.97 -18.54
N PRO A 471 -8.84 -10.13 -18.55
CA PRO A 471 -7.93 -9.06 -18.93
C PRO A 471 -8.24 -8.57 -20.36
N SER A 472 -8.12 -7.27 -20.58
CA SER A 472 -8.44 -6.63 -21.86
C SER A 472 -7.28 -5.84 -22.48
N LEU A 473 -6.18 -5.63 -21.76
CA LEU A 473 -5.00 -4.99 -22.35
C LEU A 473 -4.44 -5.81 -23.52
N PRO A 474 -4.03 -5.15 -24.61
CA PRO A 474 -3.34 -5.83 -25.69
C PRO A 474 -1.97 -6.34 -25.22
N THR A 475 -1.50 -7.45 -25.82
CA THR A 475 -0.19 -8.04 -25.52
C THR A 475 1.00 -7.18 -26.00
N SER A 476 0.73 -6.23 -26.90
CA SER A 476 1.71 -5.26 -27.40
C SER A 476 1.04 -3.95 -27.79
N ALA A 477 1.73 -2.83 -27.58
CA ALA A 477 1.24 -1.52 -27.99
C ALA A 477 1.28 -1.40 -29.52
N PRO A 478 0.38 -0.58 -30.13
CA PRO A 478 0.53 -0.23 -31.53
C PRO A 478 1.90 0.45 -31.76
N PRO A 479 2.52 0.29 -32.95
CA PRO A 479 3.78 0.95 -33.27
C PRO A 479 3.70 2.46 -33.01
N TYR A 480 4.74 3.01 -32.39
CA TYR A 480 4.84 4.45 -32.22
C TYR A 480 5.03 5.12 -33.58
N THR A 481 4.09 6.00 -33.97
CA THR A 481 4.07 6.68 -35.27
C THR A 481 4.45 8.16 -35.19
N GLY A 482 4.84 8.65 -34.00
CA GLY A 482 5.17 10.06 -33.77
C GLY A 482 4.03 10.86 -33.14
N PRO A 483 4.30 12.12 -32.72
CA PRO A 483 3.28 13.02 -32.21
C PRO A 483 2.21 13.29 -33.28
N GLY A 484 0.95 12.96 -33.00
CA GLY A 484 -0.16 13.17 -33.95
C GLY A 484 -0.31 12.09 -35.03
N GLY A 485 0.42 10.97 -34.94
CA GLY A 485 0.18 9.82 -35.80
C GLY A 485 -1.23 9.26 -35.55
N VAL A 486 -2.09 9.33 -36.57
CA VAL A 486 -3.41 8.71 -36.54
C VAL A 486 -3.21 7.19 -36.35
N PRO A 487 -3.81 6.56 -35.33
CA PRO A 487 -3.76 5.11 -35.21
C PRO A 487 -4.30 4.47 -36.51
N PRO A 488 -3.79 3.31 -36.95
CA PRO A 488 -4.47 2.53 -37.98
C PRO A 488 -5.94 2.36 -37.55
N PRO A 489 -6.92 2.50 -38.46
CA PRO A 489 -8.32 2.39 -38.08
C PRO A 489 -8.55 1.07 -37.35
N THR A 490 -8.98 1.16 -36.09
CA THR A 490 -9.42 0.01 -35.31
C THR A 490 -10.51 -0.67 -36.13
N SER A 491 -10.27 -1.90 -36.57
CA SER A 491 -11.30 -2.73 -37.17
C SER A 491 -12.32 -3.05 -36.08
N VAL A 492 -13.30 -2.18 -35.90
CA VAL A 492 -14.52 -2.50 -35.17
C VAL A 492 -15.16 -3.64 -35.96
N SER A 493 -15.16 -4.85 -35.42
CA SER A 493 -16.02 -5.92 -35.91
C SER A 493 -17.47 -5.48 -35.64
N SER A 494 -18.03 -4.70 -36.56
CA SER A 494 -19.44 -4.41 -36.63
C SER A 494 -20.14 -5.71 -37.04
N SER A 495 -20.75 -6.39 -36.06
CA SER A 495 -21.78 -7.37 -36.32
C SER A 495 -22.89 -6.67 -37.10
N THR A 496 -22.90 -6.90 -38.41
CA THR A 496 -23.84 -6.32 -39.36
C THR A 496 -25.21 -6.95 -39.09
N ILE A 497 -26.10 -6.21 -38.43
CA ILE A 497 -27.52 -6.55 -38.41
C ILE A 497 -28.09 -6.12 -39.76
N THR A 498 -28.24 -7.09 -40.65
CA THR A 498 -28.92 -6.91 -41.92
C THR A 498 -30.42 -6.73 -41.66
N SER A 499 -30.91 -5.50 -41.82
CA SER A 499 -32.34 -5.20 -41.90
C SER A 499 -32.85 -5.42 -43.34
N GLN A 500 -33.90 -6.23 -43.51
CA GLN A 500 -34.85 -6.05 -44.61
C GLN A 500 -36.30 -6.29 -44.14
N PRO A 501 -37.31 -5.64 -44.76
CA PRO A 501 -38.57 -5.33 -44.09
C PRO A 501 -39.83 -6.07 -44.61
N ALA A 502 -40.87 -5.96 -43.78
CA ALA A 502 -42.32 -5.99 -44.03
C ALA A 502 -43.03 -7.33 -44.34
N SER A 503 -44.00 -7.72 -43.50
CA SER A 503 -45.44 -7.44 -43.72
C SER A 503 -46.35 -8.21 -42.73
N SER A 504 -47.56 -7.66 -42.59
CA SER A 504 -48.65 -7.90 -41.62
C SER A 504 -49.15 -9.33 -41.40
N THR A 505 -49.66 -9.62 -40.19
CA THR A 505 -51.09 -9.98 -40.01
C THR A 505 -51.52 -9.90 -38.54
N SER A 506 -52.73 -9.40 -38.34
CA SER A 506 -53.45 -9.28 -37.08
C SER A 506 -53.96 -10.63 -36.58
N ARG A 507 -54.01 -10.81 -35.25
CA ARG A 507 -55.14 -11.46 -34.57
C ARG A 507 -55.11 -11.17 -33.06
N SER A 508 -56.23 -10.63 -32.64
CA SER A 508 -56.67 -10.38 -31.28
C SER A 508 -56.93 -11.68 -30.51
N SER A 509 -56.60 -11.71 -29.22
CA SER A 509 -57.44 -12.37 -28.22
C SER A 509 -57.23 -11.75 -26.85
N SER A 510 -58.35 -11.42 -26.25
CA SER A 510 -58.57 -10.80 -24.94
C SER A 510 -58.58 -11.84 -23.83
N SER A 511 -58.03 -11.50 -22.67
CA SER A 511 -58.63 -11.88 -21.39
C SER A 511 -58.26 -10.89 -20.29
N ALA A 512 -59.29 -10.24 -19.77
CA ALA A 512 -59.24 -9.44 -18.55
C ALA A 512 -59.38 -10.35 -17.33
N SER A 513 -58.70 -10.01 -16.24
CA SER A 513 -59.17 -10.34 -14.90
C SER A 513 -58.77 -9.23 -13.94
N THR A 514 -59.74 -8.85 -13.13
CA THR A 514 -59.87 -7.64 -12.32
C THR A 514 -59.54 -7.87 -10.85
N THR A 515 -59.08 -6.78 -10.19
CA THR A 515 -59.28 -6.36 -8.77
C THR A 515 -58.58 -7.12 -7.62
N PRO A 516 -58.45 -6.52 -6.40
CA PRO A 516 -58.09 -5.14 -6.00
C PRO A 516 -57.04 -5.10 -4.82
N PRO A 517 -56.61 -3.92 -4.30
CA PRO A 517 -55.49 -3.78 -3.36
C PRO A 517 -55.92 -3.61 -1.87
N PRO A 518 -54.99 -3.75 -0.90
CA PRO A 518 -55.11 -3.11 0.41
C PRO A 518 -53.96 -2.08 0.59
N SER A 519 -54.28 -0.79 0.69
CA SER A 519 -54.58 -0.04 1.93
C SER A 519 -53.33 0.38 2.71
N SER A 520 -53.02 1.67 2.59
CA SER A 520 -52.07 2.43 3.39
C SER A 520 -52.58 2.62 4.82
N SER A 521 -51.67 2.53 5.79
CA SER A 521 -51.87 3.09 7.13
C SER A 521 -50.65 3.93 7.52
N THR A 522 -50.94 5.16 7.88
CA THR A 522 -50.03 6.16 8.44
C THR A 522 -50.00 5.99 9.95
N SER A 523 -48.81 5.98 10.55
CA SER A 523 -48.64 6.21 11.99
C SER A 523 -47.49 7.18 12.23
N ASN A 524 -47.85 8.40 12.66
CA ASN A 524 -46.96 9.38 13.25
C ASN A 524 -46.48 8.87 14.62
N THR A 525 -45.16 8.87 14.86
CA THR A 525 -44.60 8.95 16.22
C THR A 525 -43.35 9.84 16.24
N THR A 526 -43.36 10.78 17.19
CA THR A 526 -42.30 11.75 17.55
C THR A 526 -41.25 11.06 18.46
N PRO A 527 -39.96 11.45 18.45
CA PRO A 527 -38.86 10.61 18.96
C PRO A 527 -38.65 10.69 20.49
N PRO A 528 -38.18 9.64 21.17
CA PRO A 528 -37.74 9.73 22.54
C PRO A 528 -36.24 10.09 22.64
N THR A 529 -35.95 10.85 23.69
CA THR A 529 -34.66 11.32 24.20
C THR A 529 -33.60 10.22 24.33
N GLY A 530 -32.38 10.52 23.87
CA GLY A 530 -31.27 9.59 23.70
C GLY A 530 -30.71 9.00 24.99
N GLY A 531 -30.71 7.66 25.05
CA GLY A 531 -29.79 6.88 25.87
C GLY A 531 -28.61 6.45 24.99
N CYS A 532 -27.40 6.67 25.46
CA CYS A 532 -26.18 6.17 24.80
C CYS A 532 -26.01 4.69 25.17
N THR A 533 -25.96 3.81 24.17
CA THR A 533 -25.62 2.39 24.34
C THR A 533 -24.27 2.17 23.68
N ILE A 534 -23.32 1.56 24.40
CA ILE A 534 -21.97 1.29 23.89
C ILE A 534 -21.79 -0.21 23.71
N THR A 535 -21.38 -0.59 22.51
CA THR A 535 -21.04 -1.95 22.11
C THR A 535 -19.52 -2.18 22.16
N ALA A 536 -19.09 -3.44 22.19
CA ALA A 536 -17.67 -3.79 22.21
C ALA A 536 -16.89 -3.19 21.02
N SER A 537 -17.52 -3.04 19.85
CA SER A 537 -16.93 -2.45 18.65
C SER A 537 -16.68 -0.94 18.73
N GLU A 538 -17.44 -0.21 19.54
CA GLU A 538 -17.31 1.26 19.67
C GLU A 538 -16.16 1.66 20.62
N GLN A 539 -15.65 0.72 21.42
CA GLN A 539 -14.51 0.90 22.32
C GLN A 539 -13.14 0.86 21.64
N ILE A 540 -13.09 0.58 20.33
CA ILE A 540 -11.85 0.54 19.54
C ILE A 540 -11.33 1.98 19.24
N ARG A 541 -12.03 3.03 19.70
CA ARG A 541 -11.62 4.45 19.62
C ARG A 541 -11.00 4.89 20.97
N PRO A 542 -10.13 5.92 21.02
CA PRO A 542 -8.93 5.98 21.88
C PRO A 542 -9.13 6.18 23.39
N THR A 543 -10.32 5.94 23.94
CA THR A 543 -10.59 5.99 25.37
C THR A 543 -11.21 4.68 25.82
N ASN A 544 -10.40 3.79 26.42
CA ASN A 544 -10.81 2.47 26.95
C ASN A 544 -11.77 2.54 28.16
N CYS A 545 -12.70 3.50 28.22
CA CYS A 545 -13.67 3.66 29.31
C CYS A 545 -15.04 4.09 28.77
N MET A 546 -16.11 3.74 29.49
CA MET A 546 -17.48 4.06 29.09
C MET A 546 -17.86 5.50 29.52
N PRO A 547 -18.41 6.35 28.64
CA PRO A 547 -18.87 7.68 29.05
C PRO A 547 -19.93 7.60 30.16
N LYS A 548 -19.95 8.58 31.05
CA LYS A 548 -20.89 8.61 32.18
C LYS A 548 -22.33 8.68 31.66
N GLY A 549 -23.16 7.69 32.03
CA GLY A 549 -24.56 7.59 31.62
C GLY A 549 -24.81 6.73 30.37
N CYS A 550 -23.79 6.12 29.76
CA CYS A 550 -23.98 5.10 28.73
C CYS A 550 -24.19 3.71 29.37
N VAL A 551 -24.91 2.82 28.67
CA VAL A 551 -25.15 1.43 29.10
C VAL A 551 -24.38 0.47 28.18
N TRP A 552 -23.78 -0.56 28.77
CA TRP A 552 -23.03 -1.59 28.04
C TRP A 552 -23.97 -2.62 27.39
N ALA A 553 -23.75 -2.89 26.10
CA ALA A 553 -24.48 -3.90 25.34
C ALA A 553 -23.54 -4.87 24.60
N GLY A 554 -22.41 -5.22 25.21
CA GLY A 554 -21.48 -6.21 24.66
C GLY A 554 -22.00 -7.66 24.73
N PRO A 555 -21.31 -8.60 24.07
CA PRO A 555 -21.64 -10.01 24.08
C PRO A 555 -21.78 -10.62 25.49
N PRO A 556 -22.69 -11.59 25.70
CA PRO A 556 -22.81 -12.29 26.98
C PRO A 556 -21.49 -12.93 27.41
N GLY A 557 -21.07 -12.69 28.65
CA GLY A 557 -19.82 -13.23 29.22
C GLY A 557 -18.62 -12.27 29.21
N GLN A 558 -18.75 -11.08 28.63
CA GLN A 558 -17.74 -10.03 28.69
C GLN A 558 -17.96 -9.10 29.90
N SER A 559 -16.88 -8.72 30.60
CA SER A 559 -16.96 -7.79 31.74
C SER A 559 -17.35 -6.39 31.27
N THR A 560 -18.35 -5.78 31.92
CA THR A 560 -18.76 -4.39 31.70
C THR A 560 -17.59 -3.43 32.00
N PRO A 561 -17.16 -2.57 31.08
CA PRO A 561 -16.08 -1.60 31.32
C PRO A 561 -16.45 -0.52 32.33
N ASP A 562 -15.45 0.01 33.05
CA ASP A 562 -15.63 1.12 34.00
C ASP A 562 -15.97 2.45 33.30
N HIS A 563 -16.67 3.32 34.02
CA HIS A 563 -16.98 4.66 33.53
C HIS A 563 -15.76 5.59 33.58
N CYS A 564 -15.59 6.46 32.57
CA CYS A 564 -14.50 7.43 32.55
C CYS A 564 -14.55 8.38 33.75
N ASP A 565 -13.49 8.38 34.57
CA ASP A 565 -13.39 9.16 35.81
C ASP A 565 -12.89 10.61 35.59
N GLY A 566 -13.12 11.22 34.42
CA GLY A 566 -12.86 12.64 34.18
C GLY A 566 -11.40 13.12 34.37
N SER A 567 -10.44 12.25 34.70
CA SER A 567 -9.08 12.65 35.11
C SER A 567 -8.04 12.62 33.96
N ARG A 568 -8.42 12.22 32.75
CA ARG A 568 -7.52 12.16 31.59
C ARG A 568 -8.13 12.87 30.37
N ARG A 569 -7.88 14.17 30.28
CA ARG A 569 -7.92 14.92 29.02
C ARG A 569 -6.53 15.49 28.75
N ARG A 570 -5.77 14.84 27.87
CA ARG A 570 -4.85 15.46 26.92
C ARG A 570 -4.40 14.46 25.88
#